data_AF-A0A1F4CPL9-F1
#
_entry.id   AF-A0A1F4CPL9-F1
#
_cell.length_a   1.000
_cell.length_b   1.000
_cell.length_c   1.000
_cell.angle_alpha   90.00
_cell.angle_beta   90.00
_cell.angle_gamma   90.00
#
_symmetry.space_group_name_H-M   'P 1'
#
loop_
_entity.id
_entity.type
_entity.pdbx_description
1 polymer ?
#
loop_
_entity_poly.entity_id
_entity_poly.type
_entity_poly.pdbx_seq_one_letter_code
_entity_poly.pdbx_strand_id
1 'polypeptide(L)'
;MPRMPRSWMVAAIAASIAACSPADHAYYARGKVVQAVSDGFAATQAYDRYLQSRNAHPASPADIALAARPGTYSSVALERDRIVLVLDSNLPTGRFAIVGKPITFSAQQAAGKRSWTCARGELAETIMPESCRQR
;
A
#
# COMPACT_ATOMS: atom_id res chain seq x y z
N MET A 1 -59.43 -2.20 -18.71
CA MET A 1 -58.16 -2.97 -18.70
C MET A 1 -56.99 -1.98 -18.58
N PRO A 2 -56.33 -1.89 -17.43
CA PRO A 2 -55.26 -0.91 -17.19
C PRO A 2 -53.93 -1.39 -17.81
N ARG A 3 -53.26 -0.51 -18.56
CA ARG A 3 -51.90 -0.70 -19.09
C ARG A 3 -50.89 -0.58 -17.95
N MET A 4 -50.18 -1.65 -17.62
CA MET A 4 -49.07 -1.60 -16.66
C MET A 4 -47.85 -0.89 -17.28
N PRO A 5 -47.16 0.00 -16.54
CA PRO A 5 -46.08 0.81 -17.08
C PRO A 5 -44.75 0.03 -17.13
N ARG A 6 -44.06 0.13 -18.28
CA ARG A 6 -42.71 -0.35 -18.61
C ARG A 6 -41.58 0.19 -17.71
N SER A 7 -41.88 0.89 -16.61
CA SER A 7 -40.89 1.64 -15.81
C SER A 7 -40.07 0.79 -14.84
N TRP A 8 -40.49 -0.43 -14.52
CA TRP A 8 -39.78 -1.28 -13.55
C TRP A 8 -38.49 -1.89 -14.11
N MET A 9 -38.44 -2.13 -15.42
CA MET A 9 -37.28 -2.75 -16.08
C MET A 9 -36.06 -1.83 -16.12
N VAL A 10 -36.26 -0.52 -16.30
CA VAL A 10 -35.16 0.47 -16.34
C VAL A 10 -34.56 0.67 -14.94
N ALA A 11 -35.38 0.66 -13.89
CA ALA A 11 -34.90 0.77 -12.51
C ALA A 11 -34.03 -0.42 -12.08
N ALA A 12 -34.38 -1.64 -12.52
CA ALA A 12 -33.59 -2.85 -12.22
C ALA A 12 -32.22 -2.85 -12.93
N ILE A 13 -32.15 -2.37 -14.18
CA ILE A 13 -30.89 -2.26 -14.92
C ILE A 13 -30.01 -1.15 -14.32
N ALA A 14 -30.57 0.01 -13.96
CA ALA A 14 -29.82 1.12 -13.35
C ALA A 14 -29.27 0.78 -11.96
N ALA A 15 -30.00 0.00 -11.14
CA ALA A 15 -29.51 -0.46 -9.84
C ALA A 15 -28.31 -1.44 -9.94
N SER A 16 -28.11 -2.06 -11.10
CA SER A 16 -27.03 -3.03 -11.34
C SER A 16 -25.67 -2.38 -11.58
N ILE A 17 -25.63 -1.09 -11.95
CA ILE A 17 -24.41 -0.41 -12.44
C ILE A 17 -23.72 0.42 -11.33
N ALA A 18 -24.40 0.67 -10.21
CA ALA A 18 -23.87 1.47 -9.09
C ALA A 18 -23.34 0.63 -7.91
N ALA A 19 -23.43 -0.70 -7.97
CA ALA A 19 -22.93 -1.56 -6.91
C ALA A 19 -21.41 -1.71 -7.07
N CYS A 20 -20.64 -0.97 -6.26
CA CYS A 20 -19.21 -1.20 -6.08
C CYS A 20 -19.00 -2.69 -5.75
N SER A 21 -18.42 -3.43 -6.68
CA SER A 21 -18.34 -4.88 -6.58
C SER A 21 -17.23 -5.28 -5.60
N PRO A 22 -17.30 -6.48 -5.01
CA PRO A 22 -16.18 -7.01 -4.21
C PRO A 22 -14.84 -7.07 -4.98
N ALA A 23 -14.90 -7.13 -6.32
CA ALA A 23 -13.72 -7.09 -7.18
C ALA A 23 -13.09 -5.68 -7.19
N ASP A 24 -13.90 -4.62 -7.19
CA ASP A 24 -13.42 -3.24 -7.13
C ASP A 24 -12.70 -2.95 -5.82
N HIS A 25 -13.24 -3.45 -4.70
CA HIS A 25 -12.58 -3.35 -3.39
C HIS A 25 -11.20 -4.04 -3.36
N ALA A 26 -11.07 -5.21 -4.01
CA ALA A 26 -9.80 -5.92 -4.13
C ALA A 26 -8.80 -5.14 -4.99
N TYR A 27 -9.29 -4.56 -6.09
CA TYR A 27 -8.51 -3.75 -7.01
C TYR A 27 -7.96 -2.49 -6.32
N TYR A 28 -8.80 -1.76 -5.60
CA TYR A 28 -8.35 -0.59 -4.83
C TYR A 28 -7.35 -0.96 -3.75
N ALA A 29 -7.61 -2.03 -2.98
CA ALA A 29 -6.67 -2.49 -1.96
C ALA A 29 -5.30 -2.83 -2.57
N ARG A 30 -5.27 -3.58 -3.67
CA ARG A 30 -4.04 -3.89 -4.42
C ARG A 30 -3.34 -2.64 -4.91
N GLY A 31 -4.06 -1.70 -5.51
CA GLY A 31 -3.49 -0.46 -6.02
C GLY A 31 -2.78 0.34 -4.93
N LYS A 32 -3.41 0.48 -3.75
CA LYS A 32 -2.82 1.18 -2.61
C LYS A 32 -1.60 0.47 -2.06
N VAL A 33 -1.67 -0.86 -1.91
CA VAL A 33 -0.53 -1.67 -1.45
C VAL A 33 0.64 -1.57 -2.43
N VAL A 34 0.39 -1.73 -3.74
CA VAL A 34 1.43 -1.61 -4.78
C VAL A 34 2.09 -0.23 -4.74
N GLN A 35 1.30 0.83 -4.61
CA GLN A 35 1.82 2.19 -4.52
C GLN A 35 2.69 2.37 -3.27
N ALA A 36 2.21 1.94 -2.10
CA ALA A 36 3.00 1.97 -0.87
C ALA A 36 4.28 1.14 -0.98
N VAL A 37 4.23 -0.03 -1.63
CA VAL A 37 5.41 -0.87 -1.84
C VAL A 37 6.43 -0.19 -2.75
N SER A 38 5.96 0.40 -3.85
CA SER A 38 6.81 1.16 -4.78
C SER A 38 7.48 2.35 -4.09
N ASP A 39 6.71 3.12 -3.31
CA ASP A 39 7.24 4.24 -2.53
C ASP A 39 8.27 3.77 -1.49
N GLY A 40 8.02 2.63 -0.83
CA GLY A 40 8.95 2.03 0.12
C GLY A 40 10.28 1.64 -0.52
N PHE A 41 10.28 1.01 -1.70
CA PHE A 41 11.52 0.72 -2.42
C PHE A 41 12.24 1.97 -2.92
N ALA A 42 11.50 3.01 -3.32
CA ALA A 42 12.11 4.30 -3.64
C ALA A 42 12.78 4.90 -2.39
N ALA A 43 12.14 4.79 -1.22
CA ALA A 43 12.70 5.24 0.04
C ALA A 43 13.95 4.45 0.47
N THR A 44 14.01 3.13 0.26
CA THR A 44 15.23 2.35 0.54
C THR A 44 16.40 2.80 -0.32
N GLN A 45 16.16 3.16 -1.58
CA GLN A 45 17.20 3.73 -2.43
C GLN A 45 17.65 5.12 -1.97
N ALA A 46 16.71 5.96 -1.53
CA ALA A 46 17.01 7.27 -0.97
C ALA A 46 17.82 7.14 0.34
N TYR A 47 17.47 6.17 1.18
CA TYR A 47 18.21 5.78 2.37
C TYR A 47 19.65 5.42 2.04
N ASP A 48 19.86 4.51 1.09
CA ASP A 48 21.21 4.04 0.74
C ASP A 48 22.05 5.19 0.15
N ARG A 49 21.45 6.07 -0.66
CA ARG A 49 22.11 7.30 -1.14
C ARG A 49 22.48 8.25 0.00
N TYR A 50 21.59 8.43 0.98
CA TYR A 50 21.89 9.25 2.16
C TYR A 50 23.07 8.67 2.94
N LEU A 51 23.04 7.36 3.20
CA LEU A 51 24.11 6.66 3.91
C LEU A 51 25.45 6.77 3.17
N GLN A 52 25.47 6.59 1.85
CA GLN A 52 26.68 6.73 1.03
C GLN A 52 27.23 8.15 1.01
N SER A 53 26.36 9.16 0.95
CA SER A 53 26.78 10.56 0.86
C SER A 53 27.24 11.15 2.21
N ARG A 54 26.66 10.69 3.33
CA ARG A 54 26.90 11.26 4.66
C ARG A 54 27.64 10.34 5.62
N ASN A 55 27.90 9.09 5.25
CA ASN A 55 28.45 8.04 6.12
C ASN A 55 27.68 7.89 7.45
N ALA A 56 26.39 8.23 7.45
CA ALA A 56 25.53 8.21 8.61
C ALA A 56 24.11 7.78 8.22
N HIS A 57 23.42 7.16 9.15
CA HIS A 57 22.01 6.80 8.96
C HIS A 57 21.14 8.06 9.02
N PRO A 58 20.11 8.19 8.17
CA PRO A 58 19.09 9.23 8.33
C PRO A 58 18.44 9.10 9.71
N ALA A 59 18.27 10.24 10.39
CA ALA A 59 17.70 10.30 11.73
C ALA A 59 16.18 10.43 11.67
N SER A 60 15.64 10.90 10.54
CA SER A 60 14.21 11.10 10.33
C SER A 60 13.79 10.72 8.91
N PRO A 61 12.51 10.37 8.67
CA PRO A 61 11.98 10.16 7.32
C PRO A 61 12.19 11.36 6.39
N ALA A 62 12.20 12.58 6.93
CA ALA A 62 12.40 13.81 6.16
C ALA A 62 13.79 13.88 5.50
N ASP A 63 14.81 13.28 6.11
CA ASP A 63 16.18 13.25 5.58
C ASP A 63 16.28 12.53 4.22
N ILE A 64 15.33 11.63 3.96
CA ILE A 64 15.22 10.86 2.70
C ILE A 64 13.99 11.27 1.88
N ALA A 65 13.43 12.47 2.15
CA ALA A 65 12.24 13.00 1.51
C ALA A 65 11.01 12.05 1.58
N LEU A 66 10.92 11.25 2.64
CA LEU A 66 9.80 10.36 2.87
C LEU A 66 8.83 11.01 3.88
N ALA A 67 7.59 11.20 3.46
CA ALA A 67 6.53 11.78 4.27
C ALA A 67 5.23 11.00 4.07
N ALA A 68 4.32 11.06 5.05
CA ALA A 68 3.01 10.43 4.95
C ALA A 68 2.25 10.90 3.69
N ARG A 69 1.48 9.98 3.11
CA ARG A 69 0.70 10.22 1.89
C ARG A 69 -0.75 9.82 2.16
N PRO A 70 -1.59 10.76 2.63
CA PRO A 70 -2.98 10.49 2.96
C PRO A 70 -3.72 9.79 1.82
N GLY A 71 -4.51 8.78 2.17
CA GLY A 71 -5.17 7.91 1.20
C GLY A 71 -4.30 6.78 0.65
N THR A 72 -3.02 6.66 1.03
CA THR A 72 -2.17 5.51 0.71
C THR A 72 -1.43 4.97 1.95
N TYR A 73 -0.80 5.85 2.73
CA TYR A 73 -0.25 5.53 4.06
C TYR A 73 -0.29 6.75 4.97
N SER A 74 -0.83 6.58 6.17
CA SER A 74 -1.08 7.66 7.12
C SER A 74 0.15 8.06 7.90
N SER A 75 1.11 7.15 8.06
CA SER A 75 2.34 7.42 8.80
C SER A 75 3.53 6.62 8.25
N VAL A 76 4.70 7.13 8.60
CA VAL A 76 6.00 6.56 8.26
C VAL A 76 6.81 6.51 9.54
N ALA A 77 7.40 5.35 9.82
CA ALA A 77 8.44 5.22 10.84
C ALA A 77 9.76 4.84 10.16
N LEU A 78 10.84 5.45 10.66
CA LEU A 78 12.19 5.15 10.22
C LEU A 78 13.02 4.74 11.42
N GLU A 79 13.62 3.57 11.33
CA GLU A 79 14.65 3.09 12.25
C GLU A 79 15.93 2.83 11.45
N ARG A 80 17.02 2.52 12.16
CA ARG A 80 18.35 2.33 11.55
C ARG A 80 18.37 1.33 10.39
N ASP A 81 17.64 0.22 10.51
CA ASP A 81 17.63 -0.83 9.48
C ASP A 81 16.21 -1.19 9.04
N ARG A 82 15.26 -0.28 9.27
CA ARG A 82 13.85 -0.54 9.03
C ARG A 82 13.10 0.72 8.60
N ILE A 83 12.28 0.58 7.57
CA ILE A 83 11.29 1.59 7.16
C ILE A 83 9.92 0.94 7.31
N VAL A 84 9.00 1.59 8.01
CA VAL A 84 7.63 1.10 8.19
C VAL A 84 6.66 2.11 7.61
N LEU A 85 5.80 1.65 6.70
CA LEU A 85 4.71 2.43 6.13
C LEU A 85 3.40 1.88 6.68
N VAL A 86 2.63 2.70 7.40
CA VAL A 86 1.31 2.30 7.92
C VAL A 86 0.26 2.69 6.89
N LEU A 87 -0.36 1.70 6.28
CA LEU A 87 -1.29 1.90 5.18
C LEU A 87 -2.53 2.69 5.60
N ASP A 88 -3.04 3.43 4.64
CA ASP A 88 -4.26 4.22 4.71
C ASP A 88 -5.02 4.03 3.39
N SER A 89 -6.31 4.34 3.39
CA SER A 89 -7.12 4.29 2.19
C SER A 89 -8.26 5.28 2.28
N ASN A 90 -8.37 6.11 1.25
CA ASN A 90 -9.54 6.95 1.03
C ASN A 90 -10.63 6.24 0.19
N LEU A 91 -10.40 4.99 -0.20
CA LEU A 91 -11.32 4.17 -0.99
C LEU A 91 -11.77 2.94 -0.19
N PRO A 92 -13.00 2.45 -0.42
CA PRO A 92 -13.47 1.23 0.24
C PRO A 92 -12.65 0.03 -0.22
N THR A 93 -11.95 -0.60 0.72
CA THR A 93 -11.15 -1.82 0.47
C THR A 93 -11.88 -3.11 0.88
N GLY A 94 -13.12 -2.98 1.36
CA GLY A 94 -13.94 -4.10 1.81
C GLY A 94 -13.20 -5.04 2.77
N ARG A 95 -13.34 -6.36 2.52
CA ARG A 95 -12.77 -7.42 3.36
C ARG A 95 -11.24 -7.45 3.47
N PHE A 96 -10.50 -6.71 2.64
CA PHE A 96 -9.04 -6.71 2.68
C PHE A 96 -8.47 -5.84 3.80
N ALA A 97 -9.27 -4.90 4.33
CA ALA A 97 -9.00 -4.08 5.52
C ALA A 97 -7.52 -3.68 5.67
N ILE A 98 -7.02 -2.84 4.76
CA ILE A 98 -5.60 -2.46 4.73
C ILE A 98 -5.25 -1.30 5.67
N VAL A 99 -6.23 -0.49 6.07
CA VAL A 99 -6.00 0.72 6.88
C VAL A 99 -5.40 0.33 8.23
N GLY A 100 -4.34 1.04 8.64
CA GLY A 100 -3.61 0.78 9.88
C GLY A 100 -2.63 -0.38 9.81
N LYS A 101 -2.59 -1.14 8.70
CA LYS A 101 -1.67 -2.27 8.56
C LYS A 101 -0.28 -1.82 8.08
N PRO A 102 0.80 -2.30 8.70
CA PRO A 102 2.15 -1.92 8.31
C PRO A 102 2.67 -2.74 7.12
N ILE A 103 3.44 -2.08 6.25
CA ILE A 103 4.41 -2.71 5.36
C ILE A 103 5.79 -2.35 5.86
N THR A 104 6.63 -3.36 6.07
CA THR A 104 7.96 -3.17 6.66
C THR A 104 9.04 -3.49 5.65
N PHE A 105 9.98 -2.56 5.47
CA PHE A 105 11.19 -2.75 4.70
C PHE A 105 12.36 -2.91 5.66
N SER A 106 12.98 -4.08 5.66
CA SER A 106 14.13 -4.37 6.52
C SER A 106 15.39 -4.50 5.68
N ALA A 107 16.44 -3.82 6.10
CA ALA A 107 17.75 -4.01 5.51
C ALA A 107 18.38 -5.31 5.99
N GLN A 108 19.09 -5.95 5.08
CA GLN A 108 19.92 -7.11 5.33
C GLN A 108 21.32 -6.78 4.84
N GLN A 109 22.32 -7.00 5.69
CA GLN A 109 23.72 -6.95 5.26
C GLN A 109 24.22 -8.38 5.10
N ALA A 110 24.69 -8.71 3.90
CA ALA A 110 25.36 -9.96 3.60
C ALA A 110 26.58 -9.70 2.72
N ALA A 111 27.74 -10.20 3.13
CA ALA A 111 29.00 -10.10 2.38
C ALA A 111 29.34 -8.65 1.93
N GLY A 112 29.15 -7.67 2.81
CA GLY A 112 29.44 -6.26 2.52
C GLY A 112 28.45 -5.58 1.56
N LYS A 113 27.41 -6.28 1.12
CA LYS A 113 26.31 -5.71 0.34
C LYS A 113 25.08 -5.54 1.23
N ARG A 114 24.50 -4.33 1.20
CA ARG A 114 23.20 -4.05 1.83
C ARG A 114 22.11 -4.32 0.80
N SER A 115 21.14 -5.17 1.16
CA SER A 115 19.93 -5.40 0.40
C SER A 115 18.72 -5.06 1.27
N TRP A 116 17.58 -4.81 0.64
CA TRP A 116 16.34 -4.52 1.34
C TRP A 116 15.31 -5.59 1.03
N THR A 117 14.58 -5.99 2.06
CA THR A 117 13.48 -6.96 1.97
C THR A 117 12.20 -6.31 2.44
N CYS A 118 11.08 -6.74 1.88
CA CYS A 118 9.75 -6.24 2.20
C CYS A 118 8.95 -7.34 2.88
N ALA A 119 8.30 -7.02 3.99
CA ALA A 119 7.44 -7.91 4.76
C ALA A 119 6.01 -7.38 4.78
N ARG A 120 5.06 -8.29 4.53
CA ARG A 120 3.62 -7.97 4.43
C ARG A 120 2.92 -7.73 5.76
N GLY A 121 3.51 -8.17 6.87
CA GLY A 121 2.85 -8.19 8.17
C GLY A 121 1.52 -8.96 8.12
N GLU A 122 0.43 -8.30 8.48
CA GLU A 122 -0.93 -8.86 8.53
C GLU A 122 -1.73 -8.67 7.24
N LEU A 123 -1.11 -8.20 6.16
CA LEU A 123 -1.77 -8.04 4.86
C LEU A 123 -1.97 -9.39 4.19
N ALA A 124 -3.09 -9.53 3.49
CA ALA A 124 -3.40 -10.74 2.73
C ALA A 124 -2.41 -10.89 1.56
N GLU A 125 -1.87 -12.10 1.35
CA GLU A 125 -0.92 -12.36 0.25
C GLU A 125 -1.49 -12.04 -1.13
N THR A 126 -2.80 -12.21 -1.29
CA THR A 126 -3.50 -11.94 -2.56
C THR A 126 -3.47 -10.49 -2.99
N ILE A 127 -3.20 -9.55 -2.08
CA ILE A 127 -3.08 -8.12 -2.39
C ILE A 127 -1.63 -7.63 -2.43
N MET A 128 -0.67 -8.48 -2.06
CA MET A 128 0.74 -8.13 -2.02
C MET A 128 1.43 -8.36 -3.38
N PRO A 129 2.32 -7.44 -3.79
CA PRO A 129 3.26 -7.69 -4.87
C PRO A 129 4.12 -8.92 -4.58
N GLU A 130 4.55 -9.61 -5.63
CA GLU A 130 5.36 -10.83 -5.50
C GLU A 130 6.65 -10.59 -4.72
N SER A 131 7.28 -9.43 -4.92
CA SER A 131 8.48 -8.98 -4.21
C SER A 131 8.34 -8.91 -2.68
N CYS A 132 7.10 -8.85 -2.17
CA CYS A 132 6.78 -8.76 -0.74
C CYS A 132 5.98 -9.98 -0.24
N ARG A 133 5.73 -10.99 -1.08
CA ARG A 133 4.95 -12.19 -0.70
C ARG A 133 5.79 -13.27 -0.02
N GLN A 134 7.09 -13.32 -0.28
CA GLN A 134 7.93 -14.49 0.05
C GLN A 134 8.58 -14.47 1.44
N ARG A 135 8.13 -13.64 2.40
CA ARG A 135 8.71 -13.58 3.75
C ARG A 135 7.70 -13.29 4.84
#